data_AF-A0A6H1P8H4-F1
#
_entry.id   AF-A0A6H1P8H4-F1
#
_cell.length_a   1.000
_cell.length_b   1.000
_cell.length_c   1.000
_cell.angle_alpha   90.00
_cell.angle_beta   90.00
_cell.angle_gamma   90.00
#
_symmetry.space_group_name_H-M   'P 1'
#
loop_
_entity.id
_entity.type
_entity.pdbx_description
1 polymer ?
#
loop_
_entity_poly.entity_id
_entity_poly.type
_entity_poly.pdbx_seq_one_letter_code
_entity_poly.pdbx_strand_id
1 'polypeptide(L)'
;MEGLIFYWSCWAFWIYLTFILEKQNPFRVKLAAIVLIALILSNIQFMVGEFEIQASGLFILGICYLFISQEKRGGIIYFFICSFIITIAYVTFHLFEIFDPIWIVFKKEWMMGIALWYLAILLQKTLKGRLIIIFAGGMQGEILYAYILNKFQFPYLIGEFAYLDVCSLTALLLAGWSTLENAGTILQNHFHFFEKGKQKSS
;
A
#
# COMPACT_ATOMS: atom_id res chain seq x y z
N MET A 1 6.90 18.28 -1.85
CA MET A 1 7.68 17.78 -0.72
C MET A 1 7.47 16.29 -0.72
N GLU A 2 8.53 15.54 -0.96
CA GLU A 2 8.50 14.08 -0.93
C GLU A 2 8.20 13.62 0.50
N GLY A 3 7.34 12.62 0.64
CA GLY A 3 6.91 12.04 1.92
C GLY A 3 5.72 12.73 2.58
N LEU A 4 5.17 13.81 1.99
CA LEU A 4 4.03 14.53 2.59
C LEU A 4 2.78 13.64 2.69
N ILE A 5 2.47 12.89 1.63
CA ILE A 5 1.28 12.05 1.56
C ILE A 5 1.44 10.86 2.52
N PHE A 6 2.65 10.30 2.57
CA PHE A 6 3.01 9.24 3.50
C PHE A 6 2.85 9.67 4.95
N TYR A 7 3.46 10.78 5.38
CA TYR A 7 3.34 11.23 6.76
C TYR A 7 1.90 11.57 7.13
N TRP A 8 1.18 12.28 6.26
CA TRP A 8 -0.18 12.70 6.55
C TRP A 8 -1.14 11.51 6.65
N SER A 9 -1.01 10.54 5.75
CA SER A 9 -1.81 9.30 5.77
C SER A 9 -1.47 8.41 6.97
N CYS A 10 -0.19 8.21 7.29
CA CYS A 10 0.22 7.43 8.46
C CYS A 10 -0.26 8.04 9.77
N TRP A 11 -0.14 9.36 9.94
CA TRP A 11 -0.65 10.05 11.13
C TRP A 11 -2.18 9.99 11.21
N ALA A 12 -2.89 10.22 10.11
CA ALA A 12 -4.34 10.11 10.07
C ALA A 12 -4.81 8.69 10.42
N PHE A 13 -4.15 7.67 9.86
CA PHE A 13 -4.46 6.27 10.14
C PHE A 13 -4.15 5.89 11.59
N TRP A 14 -3.04 6.40 12.15
CA TRP A 14 -2.71 6.20 13.56
C TRP A 14 -3.75 6.84 14.49
N ILE A 15 -4.17 8.07 14.21
CA ILE A 15 -5.24 8.75 14.97
C ILE A 15 -6.54 7.95 14.89
N TYR A 16 -6.91 7.47 13.70
CA TYR A 16 -8.09 6.64 13.53
C TYR A 16 -8.03 5.35 14.37
N LEU A 17 -6.90 4.64 14.32
CA LEU A 17 -6.72 3.41 15.10
C LEU A 17 -6.73 3.64 16.61
N THR A 18 -6.19 4.76 17.08
CA THR A 18 -6.04 5.04 18.52
C THR A 18 -7.26 5.73 19.14
N PHE A 19 -7.99 6.56 18.40
CA PHE A 19 -9.10 7.32 18.97
C PHE A 19 -10.48 6.82 18.52
N ILE A 20 -10.60 6.34 17.28
CA ILE A 20 -11.92 6.09 16.66
C ILE A 20 -12.28 4.59 16.71
N LEU A 21 -11.32 3.70 16.46
CA LEU A 21 -11.61 2.26 16.39
C LEU A 21 -11.99 1.69 17.78
N GLU A 22 -13.05 0.89 17.85
CA GLU A 22 -13.54 0.31 19.12
C GLU A 22 -12.45 -0.48 19.87
N LYS A 23 -12.42 -0.30 21.20
CA LYS A 23 -11.41 -0.90 22.09
C LYS A 23 -11.40 -2.43 22.08
N GLN A 24 -12.48 -3.05 21.62
CA GLN A 24 -12.67 -4.51 21.61
C GLN A 24 -11.94 -5.19 20.45
N ASN A 25 -11.43 -4.44 19.46
CA ASN A 25 -10.81 -5.02 18.28
C ASN A 25 -9.34 -5.45 18.56
N PRO A 26 -9.00 -6.75 18.52
CA PRO A 26 -7.68 -7.25 18.88
C PRO A 26 -6.57 -6.86 17.90
N PHE A 27 -6.91 -6.41 16.69
CA PHE A 27 -5.94 -5.99 15.67
C PHE A 27 -5.49 -4.53 15.84
N ARG A 28 -6.21 -3.74 16.65
CA ARG A 28 -5.98 -2.30 16.83
C ARG A 28 -4.55 -1.96 17.26
N VAL A 29 -4.06 -2.62 18.31
CA VAL A 29 -2.72 -2.36 18.87
C VAL A 29 -1.63 -2.80 17.89
N LYS A 30 -1.82 -3.95 17.22
CA LYS A 30 -0.86 -4.47 16.24
C LYS A 30 -0.70 -3.52 15.05
N LEU A 31 -1.82 -3.05 14.48
CA LEU A 31 -1.79 -2.12 13.35
C LEU A 31 -1.22 -0.75 13.74
N ALA A 32 -1.57 -0.22 14.92
CA ALA A 32 -1.02 1.05 15.39
C ALA A 32 0.49 0.97 15.62
N ALA A 33 0.97 -0.14 16.17
CA ALA A 33 2.40 -0.39 16.34
C ALA A 33 3.13 -0.49 14.99
N ILE A 34 2.56 -1.21 14.01
CA ILE A 34 3.12 -1.31 12.65
C ILE A 34 3.32 0.07 12.03
N VAL A 35 2.31 0.95 12.13
CA VAL A 35 2.36 2.30 11.55
C VAL A 35 3.43 3.16 12.22
N LEU A 36 3.52 3.12 13.56
CA LEU A 36 4.55 3.85 14.29
C LEU A 36 5.96 3.34 13.97
N ILE A 37 6.14 2.02 13.90
CA ILE A 37 7.42 1.42 13.53
C ILE A 37 7.79 1.83 12.11
N ALA A 38 6.86 1.81 11.16
CA ALA A 38 7.11 2.27 9.79
C ALA A 38 7.51 3.75 9.73
N LEU A 39 6.91 4.62 10.56
CA LEU A 39 7.29 6.03 10.68
C LEU A 39 8.71 6.21 11.25
N ILE A 40 9.08 5.45 12.29
CA ILE A 40 10.43 5.51 12.88
C ILE A 40 11.46 5.02 11.86
N LEU A 41 11.19 3.88 11.22
CA LEU A 41 12.09 3.28 10.22
C LEU A 41 12.18 4.11 8.93
N SER A 42 11.21 4.98 8.65
CA SER A 42 11.32 5.92 7.52
C SER A 42 12.48 6.90 7.68
N ASN A 43 12.99 7.15 8.89
CA ASN A 43 14.17 8.01 9.06
C ASN A 43 15.50 7.24 9.05
N ILE A 44 15.45 5.91 8.92
CA ILE A 44 16.64 5.06 8.97
C ILE A 44 16.96 4.58 7.56
N GLN A 45 18.12 4.99 7.07
CA GLN A 45 18.71 4.54 5.82
C GLN A 45 19.95 3.71 6.13
N PHE A 46 20.19 2.66 5.35
CA PHE A 46 21.42 1.88 5.44
C PHE A 46 21.92 1.50 4.05
N MET A 47 23.24 1.36 3.93
CA MET A 47 23.90 0.90 2.72
C MET A 47 24.10 -0.61 2.78
N VAL A 48 23.69 -1.32 1.72
CA VAL A 48 24.00 -2.73 1.49
C VAL A 48 24.77 -2.83 0.18
N GLY A 49 26.09 -2.89 0.27
CA GLY A 49 26.96 -2.86 -0.91
C GLY A 49 26.86 -1.52 -1.64
N GLU A 50 26.47 -1.55 -2.91
CA GLU A 50 26.25 -0.35 -3.74
C GLU A 50 24.81 0.19 -3.67
N PHE A 51 23.92 -0.48 -2.93
CA PHE A 51 22.52 -0.07 -2.82
C PHE A 51 22.27 0.67 -1.50
N GLU A 52 21.68 1.86 -1.59
CA GLU A 52 21.10 2.53 -0.44
C GLU A 52 19.63 2.09 -0.29
N ILE A 53 19.25 1.67 0.91
CA ILE A 53 17.91 1.14 1.18
C ILE A 53 17.32 1.82 2.42
N GLN A 54 16.06 2.23 2.33
CA GLN A 54 15.30 2.73 3.46
C GLN A 54 14.67 1.58 4.27
N ALA A 55 14.83 1.61 5.60
CA ALA A 55 14.40 0.52 6.47
C ALA A 55 12.88 0.29 6.46
N SER A 56 12.10 1.37 6.24
CA SER A 56 10.64 1.30 6.15
C SER A 56 10.17 0.37 5.03
N GLY A 57 10.78 0.42 3.85
CA GLY A 57 10.42 -0.42 2.70
C GLY A 57 10.61 -1.91 2.99
N LEU A 58 11.76 -2.29 3.54
CA LEU A 58 12.02 -3.69 3.92
C LEU A 58 11.09 -4.18 5.03
N PHE A 59 10.80 -3.32 6.01
CA PHE A 59 9.89 -3.65 7.09
C PHE A 59 8.47 -3.92 6.58
N ILE A 60 7.96 -3.08 5.68
CA ILE A 60 6.66 -3.26 5.03
C ILE A 60 6.63 -4.57 4.23
N LEU A 61 7.66 -4.85 3.45
CA LEU A 61 7.78 -6.10 2.69
C LEU A 61 7.78 -7.33 3.61
N GLY A 62 8.52 -7.28 4.72
CA GLY A 62 8.54 -8.34 5.73
C GLY A 62 7.15 -8.61 6.31
N ILE A 63 6.39 -7.56 6.63
CA ILE A 63 5.01 -7.70 7.11
C ILE A 63 4.12 -8.34 6.04
N CYS A 64 4.24 -7.94 4.78
CA CYS A 64 3.48 -8.53 3.68
C CYS A 64 3.74 -10.03 3.55
N TYR A 65 5.00 -10.47 3.62
CA TYR A 65 5.33 -11.89 3.59
C TYR A 65 4.84 -12.66 4.81
N LEU A 66 4.85 -12.07 6.00
CA LEU A 66 4.24 -12.69 7.18
C LEU A 66 2.74 -12.92 6.99
N PHE A 67 2.02 -11.98 6.36
CA PHE A 67 0.61 -12.17 6.04
C PHE A 67 0.38 -13.19 4.92
N ILE A 68 1.23 -13.22 3.88
CA ILE A 68 1.15 -14.21 2.80
C ILE A 68 1.43 -15.62 3.35
N SER A 69 2.38 -15.78 4.27
CA SER A 69 2.73 -17.07 4.86
C SER A 69 1.58 -17.72 5.66
N GLN A 70 0.57 -16.95 6.04
CA GLN A 70 -0.61 -17.46 6.75
C GLN A 70 -1.67 -18.03 5.78
N GLU A 71 -1.51 -17.82 4.48
CA GLU A 71 -2.45 -18.31 3.47
C GLU A 71 -2.20 -19.77 3.09
N LYS A 72 -3.21 -20.40 2.48
CA LYS A 72 -3.08 -21.77 1.95
C LYS A 72 -2.06 -21.81 0.81
N ARG A 73 -1.40 -22.95 0.59
CA ARG A 73 -0.37 -23.12 -0.48
C ARG A 73 -0.81 -22.59 -1.86
N GLY A 74 -2.06 -22.84 -2.27
CA GLY A 74 -2.59 -22.30 -3.54
C GLY A 74 -2.78 -20.78 -3.52
N GLY A 75 -3.17 -20.21 -2.38
CA GLY A 75 -3.26 -18.77 -2.18
C GLY A 75 -1.89 -18.09 -2.23
N ILE A 76 -0.86 -18.71 -1.65
CA ILE A 76 0.52 -18.19 -1.69
C ILE A 76 1.00 -18.02 -3.14
N ILE A 77 0.80 -19.04 -3.99
CA ILE A 77 1.20 -18.98 -5.40
C ILE A 77 0.42 -17.88 -6.13
N TYR A 78 -0.88 -17.76 -5.87
CA TYR A 78 -1.70 -16.70 -6.44
C TYR A 78 -1.21 -15.30 -6.04
N PHE A 79 -0.95 -15.08 -4.74
CA PHE A 79 -0.37 -13.82 -4.24
C PHE A 79 0.98 -13.52 -4.88
N PHE A 80 1.81 -14.53 -5.08
CA PHE A 80 3.10 -14.38 -5.75
C PHE A 80 2.95 -13.92 -7.20
N ILE A 81 2.08 -14.57 -7.98
CA ILE A 81 1.81 -14.19 -9.37
C ILE A 81 1.24 -12.76 -9.44
N CYS A 82 0.27 -12.43 -8.58
CA CYS A 82 -0.29 -11.09 -8.53
C CYS A 82 0.75 -10.02 -8.16
N SER A 83 1.57 -10.29 -7.14
CA SER A 83 2.69 -9.43 -6.74
C SER A 83 3.66 -9.23 -7.90
N PHE A 84 3.97 -10.30 -8.64
CA PHE A 84 4.89 -10.25 -9.78
C PHE A 84 4.37 -9.39 -10.94
N ILE A 85 3.07 -9.46 -11.23
CA ILE A 85 2.44 -8.57 -12.23
C ILE A 85 2.58 -7.11 -11.79
N ILE A 86 2.35 -6.80 -10.51
CA ILE A 86 2.54 -5.45 -9.94
C ILE A 86 4.01 -5.02 -10.06
N THR A 87 4.97 -5.90 -9.75
CA THR A 87 6.41 -5.65 -9.90
C THR A 87 6.77 -5.23 -11.33
N ILE A 88 6.28 -5.97 -12.33
CA ILE A 88 6.55 -5.66 -13.75
C ILE A 88 5.91 -4.33 -14.15
N ALA A 89 4.67 -4.08 -13.73
CA ALA A 89 3.98 -2.84 -14.01
C ALA A 89 4.71 -1.63 -13.40
N TYR A 90 5.18 -1.78 -12.16
CA TYR A 90 5.96 -0.79 -11.44
C TYR A 90 7.23 -0.40 -12.21
N VAL A 91 8.02 -1.40 -12.58
CA VAL A 91 9.30 -1.21 -13.28
C VAL A 91 9.07 -0.64 -14.68
N THR A 92 8.06 -1.14 -15.40
CA THR A 92 7.71 -0.64 -16.73
C THR A 92 7.34 0.84 -16.68
N PHE A 93 6.59 1.27 -15.67
CA PHE A 93 6.22 2.67 -15.51
C PHE A 93 7.44 3.57 -15.29
N HIS A 94 8.36 3.18 -14.41
CA HIS A 94 9.60 3.93 -14.17
C HIS A 94 10.53 3.96 -15.39
N LEU A 95 10.67 2.84 -16.10
CA LEU A 95 11.43 2.82 -17.34
C LEU A 95 10.80 3.73 -18.40
N PHE A 96 9.47 3.72 -18.49
CA PHE A 96 8.75 4.60 -19.40
C PHE A 96 8.96 6.08 -19.07
N GLU A 97 9.03 6.45 -17.79
CA GLU A 97 9.41 7.80 -17.34
C GLU A 97 10.80 8.22 -17.83
N ILE A 98 11.78 7.30 -17.85
CA ILE A 98 13.12 7.58 -18.37
C ILE A 98 13.14 7.74 -19.89
N PHE A 99 12.42 6.88 -20.62
CA PHE A 99 12.52 6.84 -22.08
C PHE A 99 11.64 7.87 -22.79
N ASP A 100 10.44 8.15 -22.27
CA ASP A 100 9.51 9.09 -22.89
C ASP A 100 8.71 9.92 -21.86
N PRO A 101 9.28 11.04 -21.37
CA PRO A 101 8.66 11.85 -20.33
C PRO A 101 7.44 12.64 -20.82
N ILE A 102 7.14 12.67 -22.13
CA ILE A 102 6.03 13.45 -22.71
C ILE A 102 4.68 12.92 -22.23
N TRP A 103 4.60 11.63 -21.91
CA TRP A 103 3.39 11.00 -21.40
C TRP A 103 3.10 11.30 -19.93
N ILE A 104 4.02 11.93 -19.20
CA ILE A 104 3.81 12.34 -17.80
C ILE A 104 3.01 13.64 -17.78
N VAL A 105 1.69 13.51 -17.96
CA VAL A 105 0.75 14.64 -18.03
C VAL A 105 0.46 15.25 -16.65
N PHE A 106 0.59 14.45 -15.58
CA PHE A 106 0.36 14.85 -14.19
C PHE A 106 1.56 14.48 -13.30
N LYS A 107 1.48 14.81 -12.00
CA LYS A 107 2.46 14.34 -11.02
C LYS A 107 2.63 12.82 -11.11
N LYS A 108 3.87 12.37 -11.31
CA LYS A 108 4.22 10.96 -11.55
C LYS A 108 3.66 10.02 -10.47
N GLU A 109 3.65 10.46 -9.21
CA GLU A 109 3.18 9.68 -8.08
C GLU A 109 1.69 9.36 -8.17
N TRP A 110 0.90 10.30 -8.71
CA TRP A 110 -0.53 10.12 -8.93
C TRP A 110 -0.80 9.17 -10.08
N MET A 111 -0.10 9.34 -11.19
CA MET A 111 -0.25 8.46 -12.36
C MET A 111 0.11 7.02 -12.01
N MET A 112 1.25 6.83 -11.35
CA MET A 112 1.69 5.53 -10.88
C MET A 112 0.69 4.95 -9.88
N GLY A 113 0.24 5.75 -8.90
CA GLY A 113 -0.69 5.27 -7.90
C GLY A 113 -2.06 4.89 -8.47
N ILE A 114 -2.58 5.61 -9.47
CA ILE A 114 -3.83 5.24 -10.15
C ILE A 114 -3.65 3.96 -10.96
N ALA A 115 -2.53 3.81 -11.68
CA ALA A 115 -2.26 2.60 -12.45
C ALA A 115 -2.16 1.36 -11.56
N LEU A 116 -1.40 1.45 -10.46
CA LEU A 116 -1.25 0.38 -9.48
C LEU A 116 -2.56 0.09 -8.75
N TRP A 117 -3.33 1.13 -8.39
CA TRP A 117 -4.66 0.99 -7.79
C TRP A 117 -5.62 0.21 -8.71
N TYR A 118 -5.67 0.58 -9.99
CA TYR A 118 -6.50 -0.10 -10.98
C TYR A 118 -6.12 -1.57 -11.13
N LEU A 119 -4.82 -1.87 -11.25
CA LEU A 119 -4.33 -3.25 -11.30
C LEU A 119 -4.70 -4.02 -10.03
N ALA A 120 -4.54 -3.44 -8.85
CA ALA A 120 -4.88 -4.13 -7.60
C ALA A 120 -6.35 -4.54 -7.55
N ILE A 121 -7.27 -3.68 -8.01
CA ILE A 121 -8.70 -3.97 -8.05
C ILE A 121 -9.00 -5.16 -8.97
N LEU A 122 -8.34 -5.23 -10.13
CA LEU A 122 -8.49 -6.33 -11.08
C LEU A 122 -7.91 -7.64 -10.55
N LEU A 123 -6.75 -7.56 -9.90
CA LEU A 123 -5.98 -8.73 -9.49
C LEU A 123 -6.52 -9.39 -8.24
N GLN A 124 -7.15 -8.65 -7.31
CA GLN A 124 -7.55 -9.20 -6.03
C GLN A 124 -8.89 -8.62 -5.54
N LYS A 125 -9.70 -9.47 -4.90
CA LYS A 125 -11.07 -9.09 -4.47
C LYS A 125 -11.11 -8.43 -3.10
N THR A 126 -10.28 -8.89 -2.16
CA THR A 126 -10.31 -8.41 -0.78
C THR A 126 -9.38 -7.22 -0.59
N LEU A 127 -9.80 -6.20 0.19
CA LEU A 127 -8.95 -5.05 0.52
C LEU A 127 -7.59 -5.49 1.09
N LYS A 128 -7.59 -6.41 2.06
CA LYS A 128 -6.37 -6.96 2.65
C LYS A 128 -5.45 -7.53 1.56
N GLY A 129 -6.00 -8.31 0.64
CA GLY A 129 -5.22 -8.88 -0.44
C GLY A 129 -4.68 -7.82 -1.41
N ARG A 130 -5.50 -6.83 -1.77
CA ARG A 130 -5.13 -5.70 -2.66
C ARG A 130 -3.95 -4.92 -2.08
N LEU A 131 -3.97 -4.63 -0.78
CA LEU A 131 -2.87 -3.95 -0.09
C LEU A 131 -1.59 -4.81 -0.06
N ILE A 132 -1.73 -6.10 0.22
CA ILE A 132 -0.58 -7.02 0.27
C ILE A 132 0.15 -7.08 -1.07
N ILE A 133 -0.57 -7.24 -2.19
CA ILE A 133 0.06 -7.33 -3.52
C ILE A 133 0.70 -6.01 -3.96
N ILE A 134 0.14 -4.87 -3.53
CA ILE A 134 0.68 -3.54 -3.86
C ILE A 134 1.97 -3.27 -3.10
N PHE A 135 1.99 -3.50 -1.80
CA PHE A 135 3.18 -3.28 -0.99
C PHE A 135 4.29 -4.29 -1.32
N ALA A 136 3.95 -5.58 -1.47
CA ALA A 136 4.92 -6.60 -1.84
C ALA A 136 5.46 -6.38 -3.26
N GLY A 137 4.58 -6.20 -4.24
CA GLY A 137 4.96 -6.02 -5.65
C GLY A 137 5.65 -4.68 -5.90
N GLY A 138 5.21 -3.62 -5.22
CA GLY A 138 5.86 -2.30 -5.30
C GLY A 138 7.30 -2.35 -4.77
N MET A 139 7.54 -2.95 -3.61
CA MET A 139 8.91 -3.04 -3.06
C MET A 139 9.79 -4.00 -3.88
N GLN A 140 9.24 -5.10 -4.37
CA GLN A 140 9.97 -5.96 -5.33
C GLN A 140 10.30 -5.20 -6.62
N GLY A 141 9.39 -4.33 -7.08
CA GLY A 141 9.57 -3.46 -8.24
C GLY A 141 10.69 -2.45 -8.03
N GLU A 142 10.71 -1.78 -6.88
CA GLU A 142 11.78 -0.89 -6.43
C GLU A 142 13.15 -1.58 -6.47
N ILE A 143 13.26 -2.78 -5.89
CA ILE A 143 14.50 -3.56 -5.87
C ILE A 143 14.93 -3.94 -7.30
N LEU A 144 13.99 -4.40 -8.13
CA LEU A 144 14.28 -4.76 -9.52
C LEU A 144 14.72 -3.54 -10.34
N TYR A 145 14.06 -2.40 -10.14
CA TYR A 145 14.36 -1.16 -10.84
C TYR A 145 15.73 -0.61 -10.44
N ALA A 146 16.06 -0.60 -9.16
CA ALA A 146 17.38 -0.22 -8.67
C ALA A 146 18.48 -1.13 -9.23
N TYR A 147 18.23 -2.43 -9.33
CA TYR A 147 19.16 -3.37 -9.97
C TYR A 147 19.37 -3.07 -11.46
N ILE A 148 18.33 -2.65 -12.18
CA ILE A 148 18.45 -2.22 -13.58
C ILE A 148 19.28 -0.93 -13.68
N LEU A 149 19.00 0.07 -12.83
CA LEU A 149 19.70 1.36 -12.82
C LEU A 149 21.17 1.27 -12.39
N ASN A 150 21.51 0.38 -11.46
CA ASN A 150 22.89 0.16 -11.05
C ASN A 150 23.79 -0.26 -12.23
N LYS A 151 23.25 -1.00 -13.21
CA LYS A 151 23.97 -1.31 -14.47
C LYS A 151 24.34 -0.07 -15.29
N PHE A 152 23.55 1.00 -15.14
CA PHE A 152 23.80 2.29 -15.78
C PHE A 152 24.59 3.26 -14.88
N GLN A 153 25.09 2.80 -13.73
CA GLN A 153 25.84 3.60 -12.74
C GLN A 153 25.05 4.79 -12.18
N PHE A 154 23.71 4.73 -12.22
CA PHE A 154 22.87 5.72 -11.55
C PHE A 154 22.64 5.32 -10.10
N PRO A 155 23.07 6.12 -9.11
CA PRO A 155 22.74 5.88 -7.71
C PRO A 155 21.22 6.05 -7.53
N TYR A 156 20.57 5.01 -7.02
CA TYR A 156 19.13 5.00 -6.77
C TYR A 156 18.85 4.51 -5.35
N LEU A 157 18.13 5.33 -4.57
CA LEU A 157 17.74 5.03 -3.20
C LEU A 157 16.47 4.16 -3.22
N ILE A 158 16.59 2.91 -2.77
CA ILE A 158 15.48 1.96 -2.74
C ILE A 158 14.53 2.32 -1.60
N GLY A 159 13.25 2.45 -1.95
CA GLY A 159 12.18 2.66 -0.97
C GLY A 159 12.10 4.09 -0.44
N GLU A 160 12.59 5.07 -1.20
CA GLU A 160 12.57 6.49 -0.90
C GLU A 160 11.17 7.03 -0.54
N PHE A 161 11.12 8.22 0.06
CA PHE A 161 9.87 8.91 0.38
C PHE A 161 8.90 9.06 -0.80
N ALA A 162 9.39 9.18 -2.04
CA ALA A 162 8.55 9.19 -3.24
C ALA A 162 7.81 7.85 -3.44
N TYR A 163 8.49 6.72 -3.24
CA TYR A 163 7.87 5.39 -3.27
C TYR A 163 6.83 5.24 -2.14
N LEU A 164 7.17 5.69 -0.93
CA LEU A 164 6.25 5.66 0.22
C LEU A 164 5.00 6.53 -0.01
N ASP A 165 5.14 7.67 -0.69
CA ASP A 165 4.02 8.50 -1.11
C ASP A 165 3.11 7.75 -2.10
N VAL A 166 3.65 7.08 -3.12
CA VAL A 166 2.86 6.25 -4.05
C VAL A 166 2.15 5.12 -3.31
N CYS A 167 2.84 4.44 -2.41
CA CYS A 167 2.28 3.38 -1.57
C CYS A 167 1.14 3.89 -0.67
N SER A 168 1.29 5.08 -0.09
CA SER A 168 0.24 5.67 0.72
C SER A 168 -0.97 6.13 -0.11
N LEU A 169 -0.73 6.72 -1.28
CA LEU A 169 -1.76 7.18 -2.20
C LEU A 169 -2.58 6.00 -2.73
N THR A 170 -1.92 4.93 -3.18
CA THR A 170 -2.59 3.70 -3.62
C THR A 170 -3.43 3.08 -2.50
N ALA A 171 -2.91 3.05 -1.27
CA ALA A 171 -3.64 2.53 -0.11
C ALA A 171 -4.89 3.37 0.21
N LEU A 172 -4.79 4.70 0.13
CA LEU A 172 -5.94 5.61 0.30
C LEU A 172 -7.00 5.41 -0.78
N LEU A 173 -6.60 5.30 -2.04
CA LEU A 173 -7.52 5.03 -3.15
C LEU A 173 -8.19 3.66 -3.00
N LEU A 174 -7.46 2.64 -2.56
CA LEU A 174 -8.01 1.30 -2.31
C LEU A 174 -9.00 1.30 -1.15
N ALA A 175 -8.68 2.00 -0.06
CA ALA A 175 -9.58 2.17 1.07
C ALA A 175 -10.87 2.89 0.64
N GLY A 176 -10.74 4.00 -0.10
CA GLY A 176 -11.87 4.73 -0.67
C GLY A 176 -12.75 3.84 -1.55
N TRP A 177 -12.14 3.10 -2.47
CA TRP A 177 -12.86 2.16 -3.34
C TRP A 177 -13.58 1.06 -2.55
N SER A 178 -12.94 0.47 -1.55
CA SER A 178 -13.57 -0.57 -0.73
C SER A 178 -14.71 -0.04 0.14
N THR A 179 -14.64 1.21 0.60
CA THR A 179 -15.77 1.86 1.26
C THR A 179 -16.94 2.08 0.32
N LEU A 180 -16.69 2.41 -0.95
CA LEU A 180 -17.73 2.54 -1.98
C LEU A 180 -18.36 1.18 -2.31
N GLU A 181 -17.56 0.13 -2.49
CA GLU A 181 -18.07 -1.24 -2.72
C GLU A 181 -18.99 -1.70 -1.58
N ASN A 182 -18.67 -1.34 -0.33
CA ASN A 182 -19.46 -1.71 0.84
C ASN A 182 -20.50 -0.66 1.25
N ALA A 183 -20.61 0.48 0.57
CA ALA A 183 -21.53 1.55 0.95
C ALA A 183 -23.00 1.07 0.92
N GLY A 184 -23.35 0.22 -0.05
CA GLY A 184 -24.69 -0.35 -0.16
C GLY A 184 -25.08 -1.23 1.03
N THR A 185 -24.15 -2.06 1.51
CA THR A 185 -24.40 -2.94 2.68
C THR A 185 -24.40 -2.16 3.99
N ILE A 186 -23.56 -1.11 4.09
CA ILE A 186 -23.53 -0.21 5.25
C ILE A 186 -24.83 0.59 5.34
N LEU A 187 -25.32 1.15 4.24
CA LEU A 187 -26.60 1.85 4.19
C LEU A 187 -27.75 0.93 4.59
N GLN A 188 -27.80 -0.28 4.04
CA GLN A 188 -28.86 -1.25 4.36
C GLN A 188 -28.87 -1.65 5.84
N ASN A 189 -27.69 -1.86 6.44
CA ASN A 189 -27.58 -2.15 7.88
C ASN A 189 -28.00 -0.95 8.75
N HIS A 190 -27.69 0.28 8.33
CA HIS A 190 -28.11 1.48 9.04
C HIS A 190 -29.64 1.68 8.96
N PHE A 191 -30.25 1.44 7.80
CA PHE A 191 -31.71 1.49 7.63
C PHE A 191 -32.42 0.41 8.46
N HIS A 192 -31.90 -0.83 8.50
CA HIS A 192 -32.47 -1.88 9.34
C HIS A 192 -32.35 -1.60 10.84
N PHE A 193 -31.28 -0.91 11.28
CA PHE A 193 -31.15 -0.46 12.67
C PHE A 193 -32.20 0.60 13.02
N PHE A 194 -32.49 1.53 12.11
CA PHE A 194 -33.54 2.53 12.28
C PHE A 194 -34.95 1.92 12.32
N GLU A 195 -35.24 0.89 11.52
CA GLU A 195 -36.53 0.17 11.58
C GLU A 195 -36.72 -0.59 12.90
N LYS A 196 -35.67 -1.26 13.40
CA LYS A 196 -35.72 -1.95 14.70
C LYS A 196 -35.83 -0.98 15.89
N GLY A 197 -35.29 0.23 15.76
CA GLY A 197 -35.46 1.30 16.74
C GLY A 197 -36.91 1.79 16.83
N LYS A 198 -37.62 1.87 15.69
CA LYS A 198 -39.04 2.27 15.65
C LYS A 198 -40.00 1.19 16.17
N GLN A 199 -39.70 -0.10 15.97
CA GLN A 199 -40.56 -1.19 16.47
C GLN A 199 -40.51 -1.39 18.00
N LYS A 200 -39.53 -0.82 18.71
CA LYS A 200 -39.46 -0.87 20.18
C LYS A 200 -40.13 0.31 20.88
N SER A 201 -40.64 1.30 20.14
CA SER A 201 -41.30 2.50 20.70
C SER A 201 -42.80 2.56 20.43
N SER A 202 -43.43 1.46 20.01
CA SER A 202 -44.88 1.29 19.89
C SER A 202 -45.34 0.11 20.72
#